data_AF-A0A284QT30-F1
#
_entry.id   AF-A0A284QT30-F1
#
_cell.length_a   1.000
_cell.length_b   1.000
_cell.length_c   1.000
_cell.angle_alpha   90.00
_cell.angle_beta   90.00
_cell.angle_gamma   90.00
#
_symmetry.space_group_name_H-M   'P 1'
#
loop_
_entity.id
_entity.type
_entity.pdbx_description
1 polymer ?
#
loop_
_entity_poly.entity_id
_entity_poly.type
_entity_poly.pdbx_seq_one_letter_code
_entity_poly.pdbx_strand_id
1 'polypeptide(L)'
;MAQSMPGLNEKSAPRFEKSTDPEELERFFARLEELFNKYAIALDLDKKKYAVIYTDIKTEKHWKVLDHFELKQLIWRYRLSPIQEKSEYMSFKREFQVLVVVLKKEGMCSNQELVNQFLAPMADSLYNLMKLRMEQLNAPVGKTSRDPANPYTLEEVMASGLDVLQVKQEDMGGILVSIKDIFEQQQIAALEKAFIKQQKTITSFLQQQQQQYNSTYGCYFDT
;
A
#
# COMPACT_ATOMS: atom_id res chain seq x y z
N MET A 1 -28.07 -19.77 35.90
CA MET A 1 -28.58 -19.64 34.51
C MET A 1 -27.98 -18.36 33.96
N ALA A 2 -27.21 -18.42 32.87
CA ALA A 2 -26.66 -17.21 32.26
C ALA A 2 -27.82 -16.35 31.75
N GLN A 3 -28.01 -15.19 32.36
CA GLN A 3 -29.10 -14.29 32.03
C GLN A 3 -28.78 -13.69 30.65
N SER A 4 -29.71 -13.83 29.70
CA SER A 4 -29.55 -13.23 28.36
C SER A 4 -29.85 -11.73 28.43
N MET A 5 -29.27 -10.97 27.50
CA MET A 5 -29.60 -9.56 27.28
C MET A 5 -31.11 -9.34 27.14
N PRO A 6 -31.64 -8.20 27.61
CA PRO A 6 -33.07 -7.93 27.62
C PRO A 6 -33.65 -7.88 26.20
N GLY A 7 -34.80 -8.51 25.96
CA GLY A 7 -35.50 -8.42 24.68
C GLY A 7 -35.90 -6.97 24.34
N LEU A 8 -35.97 -6.63 23.05
CA LEU A 8 -36.27 -5.27 22.53
C LEU A 8 -37.52 -4.61 23.14
N ASN A 9 -38.50 -5.41 23.54
CA ASN A 9 -39.76 -4.95 24.12
C ASN A 9 -39.79 -4.96 25.66
N GLU A 10 -38.70 -5.35 26.31
CA GLU A 10 -38.59 -5.39 27.76
C GLU A 10 -38.34 -4.00 28.35
N LYS A 11 -38.85 -3.76 29.56
CA LYS A 11 -38.67 -2.48 30.26
C LYS A 11 -37.20 -2.16 30.57
N SER A 12 -36.36 -3.18 30.62
CA SER A 12 -34.91 -3.09 30.86
C SER A 12 -34.10 -2.85 29.58
N ALA A 13 -34.73 -2.83 28.40
CA ALA A 13 -34.03 -2.54 27.15
C ALA A 13 -33.73 -1.03 27.05
N PRO A 14 -32.48 -0.64 26.78
CA PRO A 14 -32.15 0.76 26.51
C PRO A 14 -32.85 1.17 25.22
N ARG A 15 -33.47 2.35 25.18
CA ARG A 15 -34.11 2.88 23.98
C ARG A 15 -33.39 4.13 23.54
N PHE A 16 -33.15 4.22 22.24
CA PHE A 16 -32.66 5.44 21.61
C PHE A 16 -33.86 6.32 21.25
N GLU A 17 -34.15 7.34 22.06
CA GLU A 17 -35.38 8.13 21.93
C GLU A 17 -35.28 9.29 20.93
N LYS A 18 -34.12 9.96 20.85
CA LYS A 18 -33.95 11.19 20.05
C LYS A 18 -32.57 11.24 19.40
N SER A 19 -32.53 11.06 18.08
CA SER A 19 -31.30 11.14 17.29
C SER A 19 -30.76 12.56 17.05
N THR A 20 -31.56 13.59 17.34
CA THR A 20 -31.20 15.00 17.13
C THR A 20 -30.45 15.60 18.33
N ASP A 21 -30.41 14.91 19.47
CA ASP A 21 -29.74 15.36 20.68
C ASP A 21 -28.39 14.62 20.85
N PRO A 22 -27.24 15.30 20.76
CA PRO A 22 -25.93 14.66 20.90
C PRO A 22 -25.73 14.05 22.30
N GLU A 23 -26.35 14.61 23.36
CA GLU A 23 -26.22 14.05 24.72
C GLU A 23 -26.96 12.73 24.88
N GLU A 24 -28.07 12.52 24.14
CA GLU A 24 -28.83 11.26 24.22
C GLU A 24 -28.04 10.10 23.61
N LEU A 25 -27.15 10.39 22.64
CA LEU A 25 -26.24 9.39 22.08
C LEU A 25 -25.24 8.90 23.13
N GLU A 26 -24.61 9.82 23.86
CA GLU A 26 -23.68 9.47 24.95
C GLU A 26 -24.38 8.69 26.07
N ARG A 27 -25.57 9.15 26.47
CA ARG A 27 -26.39 8.46 27.49
C ARG A 27 -26.81 7.06 27.04
N PHE A 28 -27.14 6.88 25.77
CA PHE A 28 -27.50 5.58 25.22
C PHE A 28 -26.31 4.59 25.28
N PHE A 29 -25.12 5.03 24.89
CA PHE A 29 -23.92 4.18 24.99
C PHE A 29 -23.53 3.87 26.44
N ALA A 30 -23.66 4.83 27.36
CA ALA A 30 -23.43 4.58 28.79
C ALA A 30 -24.39 3.51 29.34
N ARG A 31 -25.69 3.57 29.02
CA ARG A 31 -26.68 2.54 29.41
C ARG A 31 -26.34 1.17 28.82
N LEU A 32 -25.86 1.12 27.57
CA LEU A 32 -25.43 -0.13 26.93
C LEU A 32 -24.19 -0.71 27.60
N GLU A 33 -23.22 0.12 27.97
CA GLU A 33 -21.99 -0.32 28.62
C GLU A 33 -22.26 -0.92 30.00
N GLU A 34 -23.15 -0.31 30.79
CA GLU A 34 -23.63 -0.90 32.05
C GLU A 34 -24.27 -2.28 31.84
N LEU A 35 -25.05 -2.44 30.77
CA LEU A 35 -25.66 -3.73 30.43
C LEU A 35 -24.61 -4.74 29.97
N PHE A 36 -23.67 -4.36 29.10
CA PHE A 36 -22.59 -5.24 28.67
C PHE A 36 -21.76 -5.75 29.85
N ASN A 37 -21.47 -4.87 30.81
CA ASN A 37 -20.77 -5.24 32.04
C ASN A 37 -21.60 -6.19 32.90
N LYS A 38 -22.90 -5.92 33.04
CA LYS A 38 -23.83 -6.78 33.79
C LYS A 38 -23.99 -8.19 33.19
N TYR A 39 -23.97 -8.28 31.86
CA TYR A 39 -24.17 -9.53 31.11
C TYR A 39 -22.86 -10.16 30.63
N ALA A 40 -21.71 -9.65 31.07
CA ALA A 40 -20.37 -10.12 30.69
C ALA A 40 -20.12 -10.20 29.17
N ILE A 41 -20.68 -9.26 28.40
CA ILE A 41 -20.47 -9.17 26.96
C ILE A 41 -19.16 -8.43 26.69
N ALA A 42 -18.10 -9.20 26.47
CA ALA A 42 -16.76 -8.66 26.24
C ALA A 42 -16.41 -8.50 24.75
N LEU A 43 -17.03 -9.27 23.86
CA LEU A 43 -16.71 -9.29 22.44
C LEU A 43 -17.29 -8.06 21.72
N ASP A 44 -16.45 -7.25 21.07
CA ASP A 44 -16.88 -6.04 20.37
C ASP A 44 -17.91 -6.32 19.27
N LEU A 45 -17.83 -7.49 18.63
CA LEU A 45 -18.81 -7.92 17.63
C LEU A 45 -20.22 -8.07 18.22
N ASP A 46 -20.32 -8.61 19.45
CA ASP A 46 -21.60 -8.78 20.13
C ASP A 46 -22.11 -7.44 20.66
N LYS A 47 -21.22 -6.60 21.20
CA LYS A 47 -21.56 -5.22 21.59
C LYS A 47 -22.14 -4.41 20.43
N LYS A 48 -21.51 -4.47 19.24
CA LYS A 48 -22.02 -3.82 18.02
C LYS A 48 -23.40 -4.34 17.65
N LYS A 49 -23.61 -5.67 17.70
CA LYS A 49 -24.91 -6.29 17.39
C LYS A 49 -26.02 -5.78 18.30
N TYR A 50 -25.78 -5.72 19.61
CA TYR A 50 -26.76 -5.21 20.57
C TYR A 50 -26.98 -3.71 20.45
N ALA A 51 -25.91 -2.92 20.24
CA ALA A 51 -26.04 -1.48 20.02
C ALA A 51 -26.95 -1.17 18.83
N VAL A 52 -26.87 -1.95 17.75
CA VAL A 52 -27.75 -1.82 16.59
C VAL A 52 -29.19 -2.27 16.91
N ILE A 53 -29.38 -3.40 17.61
CA ILE A 53 -30.72 -3.94 17.94
C ILE A 53 -31.57 -2.96 18.78
N TYR A 54 -30.95 -2.24 19.72
CA TYR A 54 -31.68 -1.33 20.62
C TYR A 54 -31.92 0.08 20.05
N THR A 55 -31.54 0.32 18.80
CA THR A 55 -31.85 1.57 18.11
C THR A 55 -33.21 1.49 17.41
N ASP A 56 -33.77 2.65 17.05
CA ASP A 56 -34.97 2.68 16.24
C ASP A 56 -34.70 2.17 14.81
N ILE A 57 -35.73 1.64 14.15
CA ILE A 57 -35.63 1.02 12.82
C ILE A 57 -35.01 1.98 11.78
N LYS A 58 -35.19 3.30 11.93
CA LYS A 58 -34.60 4.27 11.01
C LYS A 58 -33.10 4.41 11.27
N THR A 59 -32.68 4.47 12.52
CA THR A 59 -31.26 4.50 12.92
C THR A 59 -30.56 3.18 12.59
N GLU A 60 -31.18 2.02 12.84
CA GLU A 60 -30.68 0.71 12.42
C GLU A 60 -30.41 0.67 10.91
N LYS A 61 -31.37 1.14 10.10
CA LYS A 61 -31.21 1.23 8.64
C LYS A 61 -30.11 2.20 8.22
N HIS A 62 -29.97 3.35 8.89
CA HIS A 62 -28.88 4.29 8.61
C HIS A 62 -27.52 3.69 8.98
N TRP A 63 -27.43 3.00 10.13
CA TRP A 63 -26.19 2.42 10.63
C TRP A 63 -25.73 1.24 9.78
N LYS A 64 -26.65 0.45 9.23
CA LYS A 64 -26.35 -0.57 8.21
C LYS A 64 -25.77 0.00 6.92
N VAL A 65 -26.02 1.28 6.62
CA VAL A 65 -25.51 1.94 5.41
C VAL A 65 -24.23 2.74 5.69
N LEU A 66 -23.82 2.89 6.96
CA LEU A 66 -22.64 3.67 7.33
C LEU A 66 -21.37 3.12 6.67
N ASP A 67 -21.14 1.81 6.69
CA ASP A 67 -19.96 1.21 6.08
C ASP A 67 -19.91 1.49 4.55
N HIS A 68 -21.07 1.54 3.88
CA HIS A 68 -21.17 1.90 2.47
C HIS A 68 -20.99 3.41 2.23
N PHE A 69 -21.42 4.25 3.17
CA PHE A 69 -21.18 5.69 3.13
C PHE A 69 -19.71 6.03 3.38
N GLU A 70 -19.06 5.36 4.33
CA GLU A 70 -17.62 5.45 4.59
C GLU A 70 -16.81 5.04 3.36
N LEU A 71 -17.22 3.98 2.67
CA LEU A 71 -16.59 3.59 1.41
C LEU A 71 -16.67 4.69 0.36
N LYS A 72 -17.87 5.29 0.17
CA LYS A 72 -18.04 6.41 -0.77
C LYS A 72 -17.19 7.62 -0.39
N GLN A 73 -17.08 7.94 0.90
CA GLN A 73 -16.22 9.03 1.38
C GLN A 73 -14.75 8.74 1.13
N LEU A 74 -14.30 7.51 1.41
CA LEU A 74 -12.93 7.06 1.13
C LEU A 74 -12.61 7.23 -0.35
N ILE A 75 -13.46 6.71 -1.24
CA ILE A 75 -13.29 6.85 -2.68
C ILE A 75 -13.25 8.33 -3.09
N TRP A 76 -14.19 9.14 -2.59
CA TRP A 76 -14.22 10.56 -2.93
C TRP A 76 -12.93 11.28 -2.51
N ARG A 77 -12.41 11.01 -1.31
CA ARG A 77 -11.16 11.60 -0.81
C ARG A 77 -9.97 11.29 -1.72
N TYR A 78 -9.83 10.04 -2.15
CA TYR A 78 -8.75 9.64 -3.05
C TYR A 78 -9.01 9.98 -4.52
N ARG A 79 -10.25 10.30 -4.92
CA ARG A 79 -10.55 10.86 -6.25
C ARG A 79 -10.13 12.32 -6.38
N LEU A 80 -10.11 13.09 -5.28
CA LEU A 80 -9.63 14.47 -5.29
C LEU A 80 -8.11 14.57 -5.48
N SER A 81 -7.39 13.54 -5.05
CA SER A 81 -5.95 13.39 -5.26
C SER A 81 -5.66 11.99 -5.79
N PRO A 82 -5.83 11.76 -7.11
CA PRO A 82 -5.73 10.44 -7.71
C PRO A 82 -4.41 9.74 -7.38
N ILE A 83 -4.52 8.46 -7.04
CA ILE A 83 -3.41 7.66 -6.55
C ILE A 83 -2.39 7.43 -7.67
N GLN A 84 -1.14 7.79 -7.40
CA GLN A 84 -0.01 7.58 -8.32
C GLN A 84 1.12 6.79 -7.67
N GLU A 85 1.36 7.06 -6.39
CA GLU A 85 2.53 6.55 -5.67
C GLU A 85 2.23 5.29 -4.87
N LYS A 86 3.29 4.52 -4.62
CA LYS A 86 3.20 3.26 -3.88
C LYS A 86 2.71 3.44 -2.45
N SER A 87 3.11 4.52 -1.77
CA SER A 87 2.69 4.82 -0.39
C SER A 87 1.20 5.15 -0.30
N GLU A 88 0.69 5.94 -1.24
CA GLU A 88 -0.73 6.29 -1.35
C GLU A 88 -1.58 5.05 -1.63
N TYR A 89 -1.14 4.23 -2.58
CA TYR A 89 -1.79 2.98 -2.93
C TYR A 89 -1.87 2.04 -1.72
N MET A 90 -0.79 1.89 -0.96
CA MET A 90 -0.76 1.04 0.23
C MET A 90 -1.68 1.54 1.35
N SER A 91 -1.77 2.86 1.53
CA SER A 91 -2.66 3.49 2.50
C SER A 91 -4.11 3.26 2.11
N PHE A 92 -4.45 3.59 0.85
CA PHE A 92 -5.78 3.37 0.28
C PHE A 92 -6.21 1.90 0.37
N LYS A 93 -5.36 0.98 -0.10
CA LYS A 93 -5.64 -0.46 -0.08
C LYS A 93 -5.97 -0.95 1.34
N ARG A 94 -5.21 -0.51 2.35
CA ARG A 94 -5.45 -0.90 3.75
C ARG A 94 -6.82 -0.43 4.23
N GLU A 95 -7.14 0.85 4.03
CA GLU A 95 -8.43 1.42 4.44
C GLU A 95 -9.60 0.76 3.70
N PHE A 96 -9.46 0.57 2.39
CA PHE A 96 -10.46 -0.06 1.54
C PHE A 96 -10.72 -1.51 1.95
N GLN A 97 -9.67 -2.28 2.26
CA GLN A 97 -9.79 -3.68 2.70
C GLN A 97 -10.58 -3.82 4.00
N VAL A 98 -10.42 -2.91 4.95
CA VAL A 98 -11.18 -2.92 6.21
C VAL A 98 -12.68 -2.81 5.94
N LEU A 99 -13.09 -1.87 5.08
CA LEU A 99 -14.49 -1.66 4.72
C LEU A 99 -15.07 -2.82 3.90
N VAL A 100 -14.30 -3.34 2.94
CA VAL A 100 -14.70 -4.47 2.09
C VAL A 100 -15.05 -5.72 2.90
N VAL A 101 -14.29 -6.05 3.94
CA VAL A 101 -14.54 -7.24 4.76
C VAL A 101 -15.93 -7.17 5.40
N VAL A 102 -16.33 -5.99 5.89
CA VAL A 102 -17.65 -5.78 6.49
C VAL A 102 -18.74 -5.81 5.41
N LEU A 103 -18.55 -5.09 4.31
CA LEU A 103 -19.53 -5.01 3.22
C LEU A 103 -19.80 -6.34 2.53
N LYS A 104 -18.76 -7.18 2.35
CA LYS A 104 -18.90 -8.55 1.83
C LYS A 104 -19.69 -9.43 2.80
N LYS A 105 -19.43 -9.33 4.11
CA LYS A 105 -20.13 -10.10 5.15
C LYS A 105 -21.62 -9.73 5.22
N GLU A 106 -21.94 -8.45 5.03
CA GLU A 106 -23.32 -7.95 5.07
C GLU A 106 -24.06 -8.09 3.72
N GLY A 107 -23.38 -8.53 2.66
CA GLY A 107 -23.97 -8.69 1.33
C GLY A 107 -24.36 -7.38 0.65
N MET A 108 -23.75 -6.26 1.06
CA MET A 108 -24.12 -4.91 0.61
C MET A 108 -23.52 -4.52 -0.74
N CYS A 109 -22.43 -5.17 -1.16
CA CYS A 109 -21.76 -4.87 -2.42
C CYS A 109 -21.41 -6.15 -3.19
N SER A 110 -21.59 -6.11 -4.51
CA SER A 110 -21.10 -7.15 -5.41
C SER A 110 -19.59 -7.02 -5.62
N ASN A 111 -18.91 -8.09 -6.04
CA ASN A 111 -17.48 -8.02 -6.36
C ASN A 111 -17.20 -6.98 -7.45
N GLN A 112 -18.02 -6.94 -8.51
CA GLN A 112 -17.84 -5.99 -9.60
C GLN A 112 -17.95 -4.53 -9.12
N GLU A 113 -18.90 -4.26 -8.22
CA GLU A 113 -19.05 -2.93 -7.62
C GLU A 113 -17.80 -2.54 -6.84
N LEU A 114 -17.28 -3.46 -6.01
CA LEU A 114 -16.06 -3.21 -5.25
C LEU A 114 -14.83 -3.00 -6.15
N VAL A 115 -14.71 -3.77 -7.25
CA VAL A 115 -13.63 -3.59 -8.23
C VAL A 115 -13.70 -2.23 -8.89
N ASN A 116 -14.90 -1.82 -9.34
CA ASN A 116 -15.12 -0.52 -9.97
C ASN A 116 -14.76 0.62 -9.01
N GLN A 117 -15.20 0.52 -7.75
CA GLN A 117 -14.90 1.51 -6.73
C GLN A 117 -13.41 1.55 -6.37
N PHE A 118 -12.74 0.40 -6.31
CA PHE A 118 -11.30 0.33 -6.04
C PHE A 118 -10.45 0.99 -7.14
N LEU A 119 -10.87 0.85 -8.40
CA LEU A 119 -10.15 1.42 -9.55
C LEU A 119 -10.44 2.91 -9.77
N ALA A 120 -11.59 3.42 -9.32
CA ALA A 120 -12.02 4.80 -9.53
C ALA A 120 -11.05 5.90 -9.06
N PRO A 121 -10.32 5.77 -7.94
CA PRO A 121 -9.36 6.78 -7.50
C PRO A 121 -7.95 6.63 -8.10
N MET A 122 -7.70 5.62 -8.95
CA MET A 122 -6.40 5.46 -9.58
C MET A 122 -6.18 6.54 -10.64
N ALA A 123 -4.98 7.14 -10.70
CA ALA A 123 -4.64 8.00 -11.82
C ALA A 123 -4.62 7.20 -13.12
N ASP A 124 -4.92 7.86 -14.26
CA ASP A 124 -5.01 7.20 -15.57
C ASP A 124 -3.76 6.36 -15.91
N SER A 125 -2.57 6.87 -15.56
CA SER A 125 -1.30 6.17 -15.78
C SER A 125 -1.22 4.87 -14.98
N LEU A 126 -1.62 4.87 -13.71
CA LEU A 126 -1.63 3.68 -12.87
C LEU A 126 -2.74 2.72 -13.29
N TYR A 127 -3.95 3.24 -13.57
CA TYR A 127 -5.08 2.46 -14.05
C TYR A 127 -4.74 1.69 -15.33
N ASN A 128 -4.13 2.34 -16.32
CA ASN A 128 -3.76 1.70 -17.58
C ASN A 128 -2.70 0.60 -17.39
N LEU A 129 -1.72 0.82 -16.51
CA LEU A 129 -0.71 -0.19 -16.19
C LEU A 129 -1.33 -1.39 -15.46
N MET A 130 -2.20 -1.13 -14.49
CA MET A 130 -2.96 -2.17 -13.80
C MET A 130 -3.82 -2.97 -14.78
N LYS A 131 -4.48 -2.29 -15.72
CA LYS A 131 -5.30 -2.92 -16.76
C LYS A 131 -4.48 -3.86 -17.62
N LEU A 132 -3.33 -3.40 -18.14
CA LEU A 132 -2.41 -4.22 -18.92
C LEU A 132 -1.94 -5.45 -18.13
N ARG A 133 -1.62 -5.25 -16.85
CA ARG A 133 -1.17 -6.34 -15.97
C ARG A 133 -2.29 -7.35 -15.70
N MET A 134 -3.53 -6.89 -15.53
CA MET A 134 -4.71 -7.75 -15.35
C MET A 134 -5.04 -8.56 -16.62
N GLU A 135 -4.88 -7.97 -17.81
CA GLU A 135 -5.07 -8.67 -19.09
C GLU A 135 -4.07 -9.82 -19.28
N GLN A 136 -2.87 -9.70 -18.69
CA GLN A 136 -1.84 -10.75 -18.71
C GLN A 136 -2.07 -11.86 -17.66
N LEU A 137 -3.02 -11.69 -16.74
CA LEU A 137 -3.30 -12.73 -15.74
C LEU A 137 -3.94 -13.94 -16.40
N ASN A 138 -3.45 -15.14 -16.07
CA ASN A 138 -4.08 -16.39 -16.47
C ASN A 138 -5.49 -16.53 -15.87
N ALA A 139 -6.35 -17.31 -16.52
CA ALA A 139 -7.67 -17.62 -15.96
C ALA A 139 -7.55 -18.25 -14.56
N PRO A 140 -8.52 -18.00 -13.65
CA PRO A 140 -8.49 -18.57 -12.31
C PRO A 140 -8.38 -20.10 -12.35
N VAL A 141 -7.61 -20.68 -11.44
CA VAL A 141 -7.36 -22.12 -11.34
C VAL A 141 -8.69 -22.89 -11.40
N GLY A 142 -8.85 -23.72 -12.43
CA GLY A 142 -10.04 -24.56 -12.63
C GLY A 142 -11.09 -24.05 -13.63
N LYS A 143 -10.85 -22.92 -14.34
CA LYS A 143 -11.75 -22.43 -15.41
C LYS A 143 -11.01 -22.21 -16.73
N THR A 144 -11.59 -22.69 -17.83
CA THR A 144 -11.06 -22.52 -19.20
C THR A 144 -11.27 -21.10 -19.74
N SER A 145 -12.18 -20.32 -19.16
CA SER A 145 -12.49 -18.94 -19.57
C SER A 145 -12.97 -18.10 -18.39
N ARG A 146 -12.73 -16.78 -18.45
CA ARG A 146 -13.23 -15.80 -17.49
C ARG A 146 -14.70 -15.47 -17.76
N ASP A 147 -15.44 -15.21 -16.68
CA ASP A 147 -16.81 -14.67 -16.77
C ASP A 147 -16.74 -13.24 -17.33
N PRO A 148 -17.40 -12.93 -18.47
CA PRO A 148 -17.41 -11.58 -19.02
C PRO A 148 -18.01 -10.53 -18.08
N ALA A 149 -18.94 -10.93 -17.20
CA ALA A 149 -19.62 -10.02 -16.28
C ALA A 149 -18.79 -9.72 -15.02
N ASN A 150 -17.82 -10.56 -14.69
CA ASN A 150 -16.95 -10.41 -13.53
C ASN A 150 -15.56 -11.04 -13.83
N PRO A 151 -14.75 -10.37 -14.68
CA PRO A 151 -13.52 -10.95 -15.20
C PRO A 151 -12.41 -11.06 -14.16
N TYR A 152 -12.44 -10.22 -13.12
CA TYR A 152 -11.38 -10.14 -12.11
C TYR A 152 -11.96 -10.12 -10.69
N THR A 153 -11.33 -10.88 -9.80
CA THR A 153 -11.56 -10.77 -8.37
C THR A 153 -10.93 -9.49 -7.83
N LEU A 154 -11.50 -8.91 -6.77
CA LEU A 154 -10.93 -7.74 -6.12
C LEU A 154 -9.48 -7.99 -5.66
N GLU A 155 -9.20 -9.21 -5.21
CA GLU A 155 -7.88 -9.62 -4.74
C GLU A 155 -6.84 -9.62 -5.86
N GLU A 156 -7.19 -10.10 -7.06
CA GLU A 156 -6.33 -10.02 -8.26
C GLU A 156 -6.05 -8.57 -8.66
N VAL A 157 -7.06 -7.70 -8.61
CA VAL A 157 -6.93 -6.27 -8.92
C VAL A 157 -5.99 -5.58 -7.92
N MET A 158 -6.15 -5.88 -6.63
CA MET A 158 -5.29 -5.37 -5.56
C MET A 158 -3.84 -5.89 -5.65
N ALA A 159 -3.65 -7.13 -6.11
CA ALA A 159 -2.32 -7.68 -6.36
C ALA A 159 -1.65 -7.01 -7.58
N SER A 160 -2.41 -6.82 -8.66
CA SER A 160 -1.94 -6.17 -9.88
C SER A 160 -1.37 -4.77 -9.64
N GLY A 161 -2.06 -3.94 -8.84
CA GLY A 161 -1.55 -2.60 -8.52
C GLY A 161 -0.25 -2.64 -7.72
N LEU A 162 -0.12 -3.58 -6.79
CA LEU A 162 1.13 -3.77 -6.04
C LEU A 162 2.28 -4.20 -6.95
N ASP A 163 2.04 -5.17 -7.84
CA ASP A 163 3.03 -5.63 -8.83
C ASP A 163 3.53 -4.47 -9.70
N VAL A 164 2.60 -3.70 -10.27
CA VAL A 164 2.93 -2.54 -11.13
C VAL A 164 3.79 -1.52 -10.40
N LEU A 165 3.45 -1.22 -9.14
CA LEU A 165 4.17 -0.25 -8.32
C LEU A 165 5.51 -0.79 -7.79
N GLN A 166 5.65 -2.11 -7.66
CA GLN A 166 6.92 -2.76 -7.34
C GLN A 166 7.91 -2.69 -8.50
N VAL A 167 7.47 -3.03 -9.72
CA VAL A 167 8.31 -2.97 -10.94
C VAL A 167 8.79 -1.54 -11.22
N LYS A 168 7.91 -0.54 -11.07
CA LYS A 168 8.31 0.88 -11.20
C LYS A 168 9.46 1.29 -10.27
N GLN A 169 9.51 0.74 -9.05
CA GLN A 169 10.57 1.04 -8.09
C GLN A 169 11.88 0.33 -8.43
N GLU A 170 11.80 -0.88 -8.98
CA GLU A 170 12.96 -1.66 -9.42
C GLU A 170 13.65 -1.03 -10.64
N ASP A 171 12.90 -0.47 -11.58
CA ASP A 171 13.45 0.27 -12.72
C ASP A 171 14.24 1.51 -12.28
N MET A 172 13.68 2.30 -11.34
CA MET A 172 14.41 3.44 -10.76
C MET A 172 15.62 3.00 -9.92
N GLY A 173 15.51 1.87 -9.22
CA GLY A 173 16.62 1.26 -8.49
C GLY A 173 17.76 0.84 -9.42
N GLY A 174 17.46 0.21 -10.55
CA GLY A 174 18.44 -0.19 -11.56
C GLY A 174 19.16 1.00 -12.20
N ILE A 175 18.45 2.11 -12.40
CA ILE A 175 19.05 3.38 -12.86
C ILE A 175 19.98 3.96 -11.80
N LEU A 176 19.56 3.98 -10.53
CA LEU A 176 20.40 4.49 -9.43
C LEU A 176 21.68 3.64 -9.23
N VAL A 177 21.57 2.32 -9.33
CA VAL A 177 22.73 1.41 -9.31
C VAL A 177 23.65 1.69 -10.49
N SER A 178 23.11 1.80 -11.71
CA SER A 178 23.91 2.13 -12.90
C SER A 178 24.61 3.50 -12.77
N ILE A 179 23.94 4.51 -12.21
CA ILE A 179 24.55 5.83 -11.98
C ILE A 179 25.70 5.72 -10.96
N LYS A 180 25.50 4.95 -9.89
CA LYS A 180 26.53 4.71 -8.88
C LYS A 180 27.74 3.99 -9.48
N ASP A 181 27.52 2.96 -10.28
CA ASP A 181 28.56 2.20 -10.98
C ASP A 181 29.35 3.11 -11.94
N ILE A 182 28.68 4.00 -12.69
CA ILE A 182 29.34 4.98 -13.57
C ILE A 182 30.25 5.92 -12.78
N PHE A 183 29.80 6.40 -11.62
CA PHE A 183 30.59 7.29 -10.76
C PHE A 183 31.82 6.57 -10.16
N GLU A 184 31.64 5.33 -9.69
CA GLU A 184 32.74 4.51 -9.17
C GLU A 184 33.75 4.19 -10.28
N GLN A 185 33.27 3.87 -11.49
CA GLN A 185 34.12 3.58 -12.65
C GLN A 185 34.90 4.82 -13.11
N GLN A 186 34.32 6.02 -13.04
CA GLN A 186 35.04 7.27 -13.33
C GLN A 186 36.17 7.54 -12.33
N GLN A 187 35.95 7.29 -11.03
CA GLN A 187 37.01 7.48 -10.03
C GLN A 187 38.19 6.54 -10.24
N ILE A 188 37.91 5.25 -10.51
CA ILE A 188 38.95 4.25 -10.77
C ILE A 188 39.77 4.63 -12.01
N ALA A 189 39.11 5.00 -13.11
CA ALA A 189 39.80 5.38 -14.35
C ALA A 189 40.68 6.64 -14.19
N ALA A 190 40.29 7.60 -13.34
CA ALA A 190 41.10 8.77 -13.03
C ALA A 190 42.36 8.40 -12.23
N LEU A 191 42.21 7.49 -11.26
CA LEU A 191 43.31 6.98 -10.44
C LEU A 191 44.31 6.17 -11.28
N GLU A 192 43.82 5.31 -12.18
CA GLU A 192 44.67 4.55 -13.11
C GLU A 192 45.47 5.47 -14.04
N LYS A 193 44.84 6.51 -14.61
CA LYS A 193 45.54 7.49 -15.44
C LYS A 193 46.61 8.25 -14.65
N ALA A 194 46.32 8.62 -13.40
CA ALA A 194 47.29 9.28 -12.53
C ALA A 194 48.47 8.37 -12.19
N PHE A 195 48.19 7.09 -11.90
CA PHE A 195 49.20 6.08 -11.64
C PHE A 195 50.10 5.83 -12.85
N ILE A 196 49.52 5.62 -14.05
CA ILE A 196 50.28 5.43 -15.29
C ILE A 196 51.15 6.66 -15.60
N LYS A 197 50.62 7.87 -15.36
CA LYS A 197 51.39 9.12 -15.55
C LYS A 197 52.59 9.17 -14.60
N GLN A 198 52.38 8.87 -13.32
CA GLN A 198 53.47 8.80 -12.33
C GLN A 198 54.51 7.74 -12.70
N GLN A 199 54.08 6.54 -13.10
CA GLN A 199 54.97 5.47 -13.52
C GLN A 199 55.86 5.91 -14.68
N LYS A 200 55.28 6.55 -15.72
CA LYS A 200 56.06 7.09 -16.84
C LYS A 200 57.09 8.12 -16.41
N THR A 201 56.73 9.03 -15.50
CA THR A 201 57.66 10.04 -14.98
C THR A 201 58.85 9.41 -14.26
N ILE A 202 58.60 8.42 -13.41
CA ILE A 202 59.66 7.69 -12.69
C ILE A 202 60.57 6.96 -13.68
N THR A 203 60.00 6.26 -14.66
CA THR A 203 60.79 5.56 -15.69
C THR A 203 61.66 6.53 -16.48
N SER A 204 61.13 7.68 -16.90
CA SER A 204 61.92 8.69 -17.61
C SER A 204 63.06 9.25 -16.75
N PHE A 205 62.82 9.44 -15.45
CA PHE A 205 63.85 9.92 -14.53
C PHE A 205 64.97 8.90 -14.37
N LEU A 206 64.64 7.62 -14.15
CA LEU A 206 65.63 6.55 -14.05
C LEU A 206 66.44 6.39 -15.33
N GLN A 207 65.79 6.49 -16.50
CA GLN A 207 66.44 6.40 -17.80
C GLN A 207 67.39 7.58 -18.04
N GLN A 208 67.00 8.79 -17.61
CA GLN A 208 67.86 9.97 -17.64
C GLN A 208 69.09 9.81 -16.72
N GLN A 209 68.90 9.30 -15.50
CA GLN A 209 70.01 9.02 -14.58
C GLN A 209 70.98 7.99 -15.18
N GLN A 210 70.47 6.96 -15.86
CA GLN A 210 71.32 5.93 -16.48
C GLN A 210 72.09 6.46 -17.70
N GLN A 211 71.49 7.34 -18.50
CA GLN A 211 72.22 8.03 -19.58
C GLN A 211 73.31 8.96 -19.03
N GLN A 212 73.04 9.68 -17.94
CA GLN A 212 74.05 10.51 -17.28
C GLN A 212 75.21 9.65 -16.75
N TYR A 213 74.91 8.53 -16.09
CA TYR A 213 75.93 7.60 -15.61
C TYR A 213 76.80 7.07 -16.76
N ASN A 214 76.20 6.62 -17.86
CA ASN A 214 76.94 6.09 -19.02
C ASN A 214 77.79 7.16 -19.73
N SER A 215 77.32 8.42 -19.81
CA SER A 215 78.14 9.52 -20.36
C SER A 215 79.30 9.94 -19.46
N THR A 216 79.14 9.87 -18.14
CA THR A 216 80.21 10.29 -17.19
C THR A 216 81.28 9.21 -16.99
N TYR A 217 80.89 7.93 -16.99
CA TYR A 217 81.82 6.81 -16.73
C TYR A 217 82.23 6.01 -17.98
N GLY A 218 81.53 6.18 -19.12
CA GLY A 218 81.90 5.56 -20.39
C GLY A 218 83.19 6.14 -21.00
N CYS A 219 83.52 7.41 -20.74
CA CYS A 219 84.76 8.03 -21.20
C CYS A 219 86.02 7.59 -20.44
N TYR A 220 85.92 6.79 -19.38
CA TYR A 220 87.07 6.33 -18.58
C TYR A 220 87.62 4.94 -18.99
N PHE A 221 87.02 4.27 -19.98
CA PHE A 221 87.42 2.91 -20.39
C PHE A 221 87.88 2.78 -21.86
N ASP A 222 87.92 3.87 -22.62
CA ASP A 222 88.44 3.89 -24.00
C ASP A 222 89.84 4.54 -24.06
N THR A 223 90.86 3.83 -23.56
CA THR A 223 92.31 4.03 -23.85
C THR A 223 93.00 2.68 -23.83
#